data_AF-A0AA37M900-F1
#
_entry.id   AF-A0AA37M900-F1
#
_cell.length_a   1.000
_cell.length_b   1.000
_cell.length_c   1.000
_cell.angle_alpha   90.00
_cell.angle_beta   90.00
_cell.angle_gamma   90.00
#
_symmetry.space_group_name_H-M   'P 1'
#
loop_
_entity.id
_entity.type
_entity.pdbx_description
1 polymer ?
#
loop_
_entity_poly.entity_id
_entity_poly.type
_entity_poly.pdbx_seq_one_letter_code
_entity_poly.pdbx_strand_id
1 'polypeptide(L)' 'MLKFQLRILHRRTTNGGMDTHSEWLTVRTTTEAVAQAEERISQVLAGQAGIGMLSDERDTLIWSVRHDLPKPTDLG' A
#
# COMPACT_ATOMS: atom_id res chain seq x y z
N MET A 1 7.83 17.32 -10.89
CA MET A 1 7.36 15.95 -10.65
C MET A 1 6.98 15.85 -9.18
N LEU A 2 5.87 15.20 -8.86
CA LEU A 2 5.39 14.98 -7.51
C LEU A 2 6.05 13.72 -6.94
N LYS A 3 6.31 13.70 -5.63
CA LYS A 3 6.87 12.55 -4.93
C LYS A 3 5.85 11.99 -3.94
N PHE A 4 5.68 10.68 -3.98
CA PHE A 4 4.82 9.95 -3.06
C PHE A 4 5.58 8.78 -2.46
N GLN A 5 5.33 8.51 -1.19
CA GLN A 5 5.85 7.33 -0.51
C GLN A 5 4.80 6.23 -0.54
N LEU A 6 5.12 5.11 -1.20
CA LEU A 6 4.34 3.89 -1.15
C LEU A 6 4.89 3.01 -0.02
N ARG A 7 4.00 2.55 0.86
CA ARG A 7 4.30 1.55 1.90
C ARG A 7 3.33 0.38 1.73
N ILE A 8 3.87 -0.83 1.66
CA ILE A 8 3.10 -2.05 1.51
C ILE A 8 3.44 -2.95 2.70
N LEU A 9 2.40 -3.36 3.44
CA LEU A 9 2.54 -4.20 4.62
C LEU A 9 1.79 -5.50 4.37
N HIS A 10 2.43 -6.63 4.66
CA HIS A 10 1.75 -7.92 4.70
C HIS A 10 2.26 -8.77 5.85
N ARG A 11 1.39 -9.65 6.35
CA ARG A 11 1.72 -10.57 7.43
C ARG A 11 2.31 -11.85 6.82
N ARG A 12 3.49 -12.25 7.30
CA ARG A 12 4.05 -13.57 7.02
C ARG A 12 3.18 -14.64 7.63
N THR A 13 2.67 -15.51 6.78
CA THR A 13 1.84 -16.66 7.18
C THR A 13 2.64 -17.73 7.90
N THR A 14 3.95 -17.81 7.67
CA THR A 14 4.82 -18.90 8.16
C THR A 14 5.31 -18.72 9.60
N ASN A 15 5.47 -17.49 10.09
CA ASN A 15 6.01 -17.23 11.43
C ASN A 15 5.33 -16.08 12.18
N GLY A 16 4.24 -15.52 11.64
CA GLY A 16 3.50 -14.43 12.26
C GLY A 16 4.22 -13.07 12.22
N GLY A 17 5.37 -12.95 11.55
CA GLY A 17 6.08 -11.69 11.33
C GLY A 17 5.36 -10.76 10.36
N MET A 18 5.79 -9.50 10.31
CA MET A 18 5.36 -8.53 9.30
C MET A 18 6.50 -8.30 8.33
N ASP A 19 6.15 -8.16 7.06
CA ASP A 19 7.03 -7.70 6.01
C ASP A 19 6.53 -6.33 5.54
N THR A 20 7.49 -5.42 5.32
CA THR A 20 7.21 -4.06 4.88
C THR A 20 8.08 -3.75 3.68
N HIS A 21 7.43 -3.39 2.59
CA HIS A 21 8.05 -2.81 1.41
C HIS A 21 7.79 -1.31 1.41
N SER A 22 8.78 -0.50 1.02
CA SER A 22 8.63 0.94 0.94
C SER A 22 9.45 1.49 -0.23
N GLU A 23 8.81 2.31 -1.06
CA GLU A 23 9.45 2.95 -2.20
C GLU A 23 8.91 4.37 -2.43
N TRP A 24 9.69 5.16 -3.16
CA TRP A 24 9.29 6.50 -3.59
C TRP A 24 8.86 6.48 -5.05
N LEU A 25 7.62 6.90 -5.32
CA LEU A 25 7.09 7.09 -6.66
C LEU A 25 7.27 8.55 -7.08
N THR A 26 7.82 8.77 -8.27
CA THR A 26 7.98 10.11 -8.85
C THR A 26 7.14 10.20 -10.12
N VAL A 27 6.05 10.97 -10.06
CA VAL A 27 5.01 11.00 -11.11
C VAL A 27 4.59 12.43 -11.43
N ARG A 28 3.69 12.60 -12.40
CA ARG A 28 3.20 13.93 -12.81
C ARG A 28 1.92 14.33 -12.08
N THR A 29 1.09 13.36 -11.68
CA THR A 29 -0.21 13.60 -11.05
C THR A 29 -0.48 12.61 -9.91
N THR A 30 -1.40 12.95 -9.01
CA THR A 30 -1.85 12.04 -7.96
C THR A 30 -2.54 10.80 -8.53
N THR A 31 -3.32 10.94 -9.60
CA THR A 31 -3.99 9.81 -10.27
C THR A 31 -2.97 8.80 -10.82
N GLU A 32 -1.87 9.29 -11.42
CA GLU A 32 -0.77 8.44 -11.86
C GLU A 32 -0.08 7.75 -10.68
N ALA A 33 0.08 8.45 -9.54
CA ALA A 33 0.65 7.86 -8.32
C ALA A 33 -0.20 6.68 -7.82
N VAL A 34 -1.52 6.84 -7.78
CA VAL A 34 -2.44 5.78 -7.34
C VAL A 34 -2.42 4.59 -8.29
N ALA A 35 -2.46 4.83 -9.62
CA ALA A 35 -2.39 3.75 -10.60
C ALA A 35 -1.08 2.95 -10.50
N GLN A 36 0.06 3.63 -10.34
CA GLN A 36 1.35 2.94 -10.12
C GLN A 36 1.38 2.21 -8.78
N ALA A 37 0.80 2.79 -7.72
CA ALA A 37 0.72 2.14 -6.41
C ALA A 37 -0.10 0.83 -6.46
N GLU A 38 -1.24 0.83 -7.15
CA GLU A 38 -2.07 -0.36 -7.34
C GLU A 38 -1.31 -1.49 -8.06
N GLU A 39 -0.60 -1.16 -9.14
CA GLU A 39 0.23 -2.13 -9.87
C GLU A 39 1.33 -2.71 -8.96
N ARG A 40 2.03 -1.86 -8.21
CA ARG A 40 3.10 -2.26 -7.29
C ARG A 40 2.59 -3.13 -6.15
N ILE A 41 1.43 -2.81 -5.59
CA ILE A 41 0.79 -3.62 -4.56
C ILE A 41 0.45 -5.01 -5.09
N SER A 42 -0.13 -5.10 -6.29
CA SER A 42 -0.43 -6.39 -6.90
C SER A 42 0.83 -7.25 -7.08
N GLN A 43 1.93 -6.62 -7.53
CA GLN A 43 3.22 -7.29 -7.72
C GLN A 43 3.86 -7.75 -6.39
N VAL A 44 3.90 -6.88 -5.38
CA VAL A 44 4.55 -7.17 -4.09
C VAL A 44 3.76 -8.19 -3.28
N LEU A 45 2.43 -8.06 -3.28
CA LEU A 45 1.58 -8.98 -2.53
C LEU A 45 1.41 -10.32 -3.25
N ALA A 46 1.47 -10.36 -4.58
CA ALA A 46 1.38 -11.59 -5.38
C ALA A 46 0.21 -12.51 -4.95
N GLY A 47 -0.96 -11.92 -4.64
CA GLY A 47 -2.15 -12.64 -4.16
C GLY A 47 -2.19 -12.91 -2.65
N GLN A 48 -1.27 -12.37 -1.87
CA GLN A 48 -1.30 -12.40 -0.40
C GLN A 48 -2.10 -11.23 0.17
N ALA A 49 -2.68 -11.43 1.35
CA ALA A 49 -3.39 -10.36 2.05
C ALA A 49 -2.42 -9.28 2.57
N GLY A 50 -2.77 -8.02 2.38
CA GLY A 50 -1.92 -6.90 2.77
C GLY A 50 -2.60 -5.54 2.70
N ILE A 51 -1.85 -4.51 3.08
CA ILE A 51 -2.28 -3.11 3.08
C ILE A 51 -1.29 -2.31 2.23
N GLY A 52 -1.81 -1.52 1.31
CA GLY A 52 -1.07 -0.49 0.61
C GLY A 52 -1.44 0.89 1.14
N MET A 53 -0.44 1.75 1.35
CA MET A 53 -0.61 3.14 1.75
C MET A 53 0.27 4.04 0.88
N LEU A 54 -0.32 5.10 0.35
CA LEU A 54 0.35 6.10 -0.45
C LEU A 54 0.26 7.44 0.27
N SER A 55 1.41 8.02 0.61
CA SER A 55 1.52 9.31 1.28
C SER A 55 2.26 10.32 0.40
N ASP A 56 1.99 11.60 0.56
CA ASP A 56 2.78 12.65 -0.09
C ASP A 56 4.13 12.89 0.62
N GLU A 57 4.92 13.84 0.13
CA GLU A 57 6.23 14.19 0.72
C GLU A 57 6.16 14.78 2.15
N ARG A 58 4.96 15.16 2.61
CA ARG A 58 4.70 15.65 3.96
C ARG A 58 4.14 14.55 4.87
N ASP A 59 4.17 13.30 4.40
CA ASP A 59 3.60 12.12 5.06
C ASP A 59 2.07 12.21 5.23
N THR A 60 1.39 13.02 4.42
CA THR A 60 -0.08 13.07 4.38
C THR A 60 -0.59 11.84 3.64
N LEU A 61 -1.47 11.05 4.25
CA LEU A 61 -2.09 9.90 3.59
C LEU A 61 -3.03 10.36 2.47
N ILE A 62 -2.70 9.97 1.24
CA ILE A 62 -3.46 10.34 0.03
C ILE A 62 -4.40 9.21 -0.39
N TRP A 63 -3.96 7.96 -0.22
CA TRP A 63 -4.71 6.78 -0.63
C TRP A 63 -4.27 5.56 0.18
N SER A 64 -5.22 4.65 0.42
CA SER A 64 -4.93 3.35 1.04
C SER A 64 -5.87 2.29 0.52
N VAL A 65 -5.39 1.05 0.45
CA VAL A 65 -6.20 -0.10 0.06
C VAL A 65 -5.90 -1.30 0.97
N ARG A 66 -6.95 -2.06 1.27
CA ARG A 66 -6.86 -3.38 1.88
C ARG A 66 -7.01 -4.43 0.78
N HIS A 67 -6.00 -5.28 0.59
CA HIS A 67 -6.02 -6.38 -0.36
C HIS A 67 -6.28 -7.68 0.39
N ASP A 68 -7.37 -8.39 0.04
CA ASP A 68 -7.77 -9.69 0.60
C ASP A 68 -7.77 -9.79 2.14
N LEU A 69 -7.95 -8.65 2.81
CA LEU A 69 -8.16 -8.60 4.25
C LEU A 69 -9.67 -8.64 4.53
N PRO A 70 -10.09 -9.38 5.57
CA PRO A 70 -11.48 -9.32 6.00
C PRO A 70 -11.85 -7.87 6.30
N LYS A 71 -13.09 -7.51 5.92
CA LYS A 71 -13.66 -6.23 6.35
C LYS A 71 -13.59 -6.18 7.88
N PRO A 72 -13.27 -5.02 8.48
CA PRO A 72 -13.43 -4.87 9.92
C PRO A 72 -14.85 -5.33 10.28
N THR A 73 -14.96 -6.30 11.18
CA THR A 73 -16.25 -6.61 11.78
C THR A 73 -16.64 -5.39 12.59
N ASP A 74 -17.79 -4.79 12.29
CA ASP A 74 -18.38 -3.77 13.17
C ASP A 74 -18.58 -4.43 14.54
N LEU A 75 -17.69 -4.11 15.47
CA LEU A 75 -17.91 -4.36 16.88
C LEU A 75 -18.79 -3.20 17.35
N GLY A 76 -20.09 -3.35 17.13
CA GLY A 76 -21.11 -2.34 17.46
C GLY A 76 -21.07 -1.87 18.91
#